data_AF-A0A084WUC6-F1
#
_entry.id   AF-A0A084WUC6-F1
#
_cell.length_a   1.000
_cell.length_b   1.000
_cell.length_c   1.000
_cell.angle_alpha   90.00
_cell.angle_beta   90.00
_cell.angle_gamma   90.00
#
_symmetry.space_group_name_H-M   'P 1'
#
loop_
_entity.id
_entity.type
_entity.pdbx_description
1 polymer ?
#
loop_
_entity_poly.entity_id
_entity_poly.type
_entity_poly.pdbx_seq_one_letter_code
_entity_poly.pdbx_strand_id
1 'polypeptide(L)'
;MTSEADDAWAYIIDNNEETWKRRKEGDTRNAQFFKNLANELQKYDYKSFTDADLKRRIFKLTKIGYQALSEDKLNQLIDVITRINTNYNNVNVCQFQNETNCNIKVVVTLNSEWKMMAKSRDPEELKHYWVQWHDAAGKPVRKDFEKYVTLRQEAAQLNSE
;
A
#
# COMPACT_ATOMS: atom_id res chain seq x y z
N MET A 1 -25.44 4.74 0.70
CA MET A 1 -24.23 3.94 0.44
C MET A 1 -23.07 4.92 0.45
N THR A 2 -22.12 4.79 1.37
CA THR A 2 -20.89 5.62 1.41
C THR A 2 -20.00 5.25 0.23
N SER A 3 -19.29 6.22 -0.34
CA SER A 3 -18.33 5.93 -1.42
C SER A 3 -17.10 5.22 -0.85
N GLU A 4 -16.34 4.50 -1.68
CA GLU A 4 -15.05 3.92 -1.26
C GLU A 4 -14.12 4.99 -0.70
N ALA A 5 -14.13 6.20 -1.28
CA ALA A 5 -13.38 7.34 -0.78
C ALA A 5 -13.81 7.78 0.63
N ASP A 6 -15.12 7.77 0.94
CA ASP A 6 -15.62 8.12 2.28
C ASP A 6 -15.22 7.06 3.32
N ASP A 7 -15.33 5.77 2.95
CA ASP A 7 -14.91 4.65 3.81
C ASP A 7 -13.38 4.70 4.03
N ALA A 8 -12.62 5.06 3.00
CA ALA A 8 -11.18 5.28 3.08
C ALA A 8 -10.79 6.45 3.98
N TRP A 9 -11.47 7.58 3.84
CA TRP A 9 -11.24 8.75 4.66
C TRP A 9 -11.55 8.49 6.13
N ALA A 10 -12.67 7.81 6.42
CA ALA A 10 -13.05 7.42 7.78
C ALA A 10 -11.96 6.59 8.47
N TYR A 11 -11.34 5.64 7.76
CA TYR A 11 -10.22 4.85 8.29
C TYR A 11 -8.95 5.68 8.54
N ILE A 12 -8.67 6.66 7.67
CA ILE A 12 -7.49 7.52 7.81
C ILE A 12 -7.60 8.43 9.04
N ILE A 13 -8.78 9.00 9.28
CA ILE A 13 -8.98 9.94 10.41
C ILE A 13 -9.24 9.22 11.74
N ASP A 14 -9.74 7.98 11.70
CA ASP A 14 -10.05 7.16 12.87
C ASP A 14 -9.73 5.68 12.56
N ASN A 15 -8.51 5.26 12.92
CA ASN A 15 -7.98 3.93 12.61
C ASN A 15 -8.41 2.91 13.69
N ASN A 16 -9.52 2.21 13.46
CA ASN A 16 -10.05 1.17 14.33
C ASN A 16 -10.62 -0.01 13.53
N GLU A 17 -11.09 -1.06 14.21
CA GLU A 17 -11.59 -2.29 13.56
C GLU A 17 -12.83 -2.04 12.68
N GLU A 18 -13.73 -1.15 13.10
CA GLU A 18 -14.95 -0.85 12.35
C GLU A 18 -14.63 -0.09 11.06
N THR A 19 -13.81 0.96 11.15
CA THR A 19 -13.40 1.75 9.98
C THR A 19 -12.53 0.93 9.04
N TRP A 20 -11.71 0.01 9.56
CA TRP A 20 -10.96 -0.95 8.76
C TRP A 20 -11.88 -1.90 7.98
N LYS A 21 -12.92 -2.42 8.63
CA LYS A 21 -13.91 -3.28 7.97
C LYS A 21 -14.65 -2.52 6.86
N ARG A 22 -15.10 -1.29 7.14
CA ARG A 22 -15.77 -0.43 6.14
C ARG A 22 -14.86 -0.15 4.94
N ARG A 23 -13.60 0.23 5.19
CA ARG A 23 -12.56 0.40 4.17
C ARG A 23 -12.46 -0.85 3.28
N LYS A 24 -12.29 -2.02 3.88
CA LYS A 24 -12.12 -3.29 3.17
C LYS A 24 -13.33 -3.62 2.29
N GLU A 25 -14.54 -3.41 2.80
CA GLU A 25 -15.77 -3.63 2.05
C GLU A 25 -15.91 -2.64 0.88
N GLY A 26 -15.59 -1.36 1.09
CA GLY A 26 -15.56 -0.33 0.04
C GLY A 26 -14.58 -0.66 -1.09
N ASP A 27 -13.35 -1.01 -0.72
CA ASP A 27 -12.29 -1.44 -1.66
C ASP A 27 -12.73 -2.67 -2.48
N THR A 28 -13.37 -3.66 -1.83
CA THR A 28 -13.86 -4.88 -2.49
C THR A 28 -14.98 -4.58 -3.49
N ARG A 29 -15.96 -3.75 -3.11
CA ARG A 29 -17.06 -3.34 -4.01
C ARG A 29 -16.52 -2.60 -5.24
N ASN A 30 -15.58 -1.68 -5.03
CA ASN A 30 -14.99 -0.88 -6.10
C ASN A 30 -14.17 -1.76 -7.06
N ALA A 31 -13.37 -2.68 -6.53
CA ALA A 31 -12.62 -3.66 -7.30
C ALA A 31 -13.54 -4.52 -8.19
N GLN A 32 -14.65 -5.03 -7.64
CA GLN A 32 -15.60 -5.84 -8.41
C GLN A 32 -16.27 -5.03 -9.53
N PHE A 33 -16.66 -3.79 -9.25
CA PHE A 33 -17.26 -2.90 -10.24
C PHE A 33 -16.30 -2.66 -11.42
N PHE A 34 -15.06 -2.25 -11.15
CA PHE A 34 -14.08 -1.99 -12.20
C PHE A 34 -13.68 -3.25 -12.98
N LYS A 35 -13.60 -4.41 -12.33
CA LYS A 35 -13.37 -5.69 -13.01
C LYS A 35 -14.49 -6.02 -13.99
N ASN A 36 -15.75 -5.89 -13.56
CA ASN A 36 -16.90 -6.13 -14.43
C ASN A 36 -16.95 -5.13 -15.59
N LEU A 37 -16.70 -3.85 -15.31
CA LEU A 37 -16.65 -2.79 -16.33
C LEU A 37 -15.55 -3.06 -17.36
N ALA A 38 -14.36 -3.44 -16.92
CA ALA A 38 -13.26 -3.77 -17.82
C ALA A 38 -13.57 -5.00 -18.69
N ASN A 39 -14.13 -6.06 -18.10
CA ASN A 39 -14.55 -7.25 -18.84
C ASN A 39 -15.61 -6.93 -19.90
N GLU A 40 -16.51 -5.98 -19.64
CA GLU A 40 -17.49 -5.53 -20.63
C GLU A 40 -16.82 -4.71 -21.73
N LEU A 41 -15.98 -3.75 -21.36
CA LEU A 41 -15.32 -2.85 -22.31
C LEU A 41 -14.30 -3.57 -23.20
N GLN A 42 -13.67 -4.64 -22.73
CA GLN A 42 -12.75 -5.49 -23.51
C GLN A 42 -13.43 -6.23 -24.66
N LYS A 43 -14.77 -6.36 -24.66
CA LYS A 43 -15.52 -6.98 -25.77
C LYS A 43 -15.57 -6.11 -27.03
N TYR A 44 -15.25 -4.82 -26.91
CA TYR A 44 -15.28 -3.87 -28.01
C TYR A 44 -13.89 -3.68 -28.60
N ASP A 45 -13.78 -3.67 -29.92
CA ASP A 45 -12.57 -3.21 -30.62
C ASP A 45 -12.49 -1.67 -30.57
N TYR A 46 -12.19 -1.13 -29.39
CA TYR A 46 -12.12 0.31 -29.19
C TYR A 46 -11.01 0.97 -30.03
N LYS A 47 -10.01 0.22 -30.51
CA LYS A 47 -8.95 0.75 -31.39
C LYS A 47 -9.52 1.21 -32.73
N SER A 48 -10.62 0.59 -33.18
CA SER A 48 -11.34 0.96 -34.41
C SER A 48 -12.16 2.25 -34.31
N PHE A 49 -12.39 2.78 -33.11
CA PHE A 49 -13.25 3.96 -32.93
C PHE A 49 -12.64 5.20 -33.63
N THR A 50 -13.43 6.22 -33.91
CA THR A 50 -12.90 7.48 -34.48
C THR A 50 -12.64 8.53 -33.40
N ASP A 51 -13.47 8.53 -32.36
CA ASP A 51 -13.38 9.46 -31.24
C ASP A 51 -12.18 9.13 -30.32
N ALA A 52 -11.25 10.08 -30.21
CA ALA A 52 -10.03 9.93 -29.42
C ALA A 52 -10.29 9.90 -27.90
N ASP A 53 -11.30 10.63 -27.42
CA ASP A 53 -11.66 10.66 -26.00
C ASP A 53 -12.32 9.35 -25.57
N LEU A 54 -13.19 8.80 -26.42
CA LEU A 54 -13.81 7.50 -26.20
C LEU A 54 -12.74 6.40 -26.15
N LYS A 55 -11.79 6.39 -27.10
CA LYS A 55 -10.63 5.49 -27.07
C LYS A 55 -9.87 5.59 -25.77
N ARG A 56 -9.53 6.80 -25.35
CA ARG A 56 -8.75 7.05 -24.13
C ARG A 56 -9.49 6.59 -22.88
N ARG A 57 -10.81 6.83 -22.79
CA ARG A 57 -11.63 6.39 -21.65
C ARG A 57 -11.65 4.87 -21.55
N ILE A 58 -11.92 4.18 -22.67
CA ILE A 58 -11.94 2.71 -22.70
C ILE A 58 -10.56 2.14 -22.36
N PHE A 59 -9.49 2.67 -22.97
CA PHE A 59 -8.14 2.27 -22.65
C PHE A 59 -7.83 2.38 -21.15
N LYS A 60 -8.22 3.47 -20.49
CA LYS A 60 -7.98 3.63 -19.04
C LYS A 60 -8.83 2.68 -18.20
N LEU A 61 -10.09 2.46 -18.59
CA LEU A 61 -11.03 1.64 -17.83
C LEU A 61 -10.78 0.13 -17.98
N THR A 62 -10.10 -0.31 -19.05
CA THR A 62 -9.72 -1.72 -19.24
C THR A 62 -8.39 -2.08 -18.57
N LYS A 63 -7.59 -1.10 -18.14
CA LYS A 63 -6.36 -1.29 -17.35
C LYS A 63 -6.69 -1.36 -15.86
N ILE A 64 -7.11 -2.53 -15.41
CA ILE A 64 -7.54 -2.78 -14.02
C ILE A 64 -6.39 -3.03 -13.03
N GLY A 65 -5.13 -2.89 -13.43
CA GLY A 65 -3.99 -2.97 -12.52
C GLY A 65 -3.92 -4.32 -11.78
N TYR A 66 -3.70 -4.30 -10.47
CA TYR A 66 -3.54 -5.53 -9.69
C TYR A 66 -4.85 -6.31 -9.50
N GLN A 67 -6.02 -5.72 -9.79
CA GLN A 67 -7.29 -6.45 -9.83
C GLN A 67 -7.38 -7.44 -11.01
N ALA A 68 -6.42 -7.40 -11.95
CA ALA A 68 -6.29 -8.41 -13.01
C ALA A 68 -5.88 -9.79 -12.48
N LEU A 69 -5.28 -9.87 -11.29
CA LEU A 69 -4.89 -11.13 -10.66
C LEU A 69 -6.11 -12.03 -10.39
N SER A 70 -5.87 -13.34 -10.27
CA SER A 70 -6.87 -14.25 -9.71
C SER A 70 -7.24 -13.83 -8.28
N GLU A 71 -8.43 -14.18 -7.83
CA GLU A 71 -8.92 -13.81 -6.49
C GLU A 71 -7.94 -14.22 -5.38
N ASP A 72 -7.41 -15.44 -5.45
CA ASP A 72 -6.40 -15.94 -4.50
C ASP A 72 -5.12 -15.08 -4.49
N LYS A 73 -4.64 -14.67 -5.67
CA LYS A 73 -3.43 -13.86 -5.80
C LYS A 73 -3.66 -12.41 -5.39
N LEU A 74 -4.86 -11.88 -5.65
CA LEU A 74 -5.29 -10.57 -5.18
C LEU A 74 -5.34 -10.53 -3.65
N ASN A 75 -5.94 -11.55 -3.02
CA ASN A 75 -5.96 -11.69 -1.56
C ASN A 75 -4.54 -11.80 -0.99
N GLN A 76 -3.68 -12.62 -1.58
CA GLN A 76 -2.27 -12.69 -1.19
C GLN A 76 -1.56 -11.33 -1.29
N LEU A 77 -1.81 -10.55 -2.34
CA LEU A 77 -1.22 -9.21 -2.50
C LEU A 77 -1.70 -8.25 -1.40
N ILE A 78 -3.00 -8.24 -1.12
CA ILE A 78 -3.59 -7.40 -0.07
C ILE A 78 -3.01 -7.76 1.30
N ASP A 79 -2.89 -9.06 1.61
CA ASP A 79 -2.32 -9.52 2.87
C ASP A 79 -0.85 -9.11 3.02
N VAL A 80 -0.06 -9.26 1.96
CA VAL A 80 1.34 -8.82 1.92
C VAL A 80 1.47 -7.31 2.17
N ILE A 81 0.68 -6.49 1.47
CA ILE A 81 0.66 -5.02 1.66
C ILE A 81 0.28 -4.67 3.10
N THR A 82 -0.72 -5.36 3.65
CA THR A 82 -1.20 -5.13 5.02
C THR A 82 -0.12 -5.45 6.04
N ARG A 83 0.62 -6.56 5.88
CA ARG A 83 1.74 -6.91 6.77
C ARG A 83 2.87 -5.89 6.69
N ILE A 84 3.26 -5.47 5.49
CA ILE A 84 4.30 -4.44 5.29
C ILE A 84 3.92 -3.14 6.01
N ASN A 85 2.69 -2.66 5.78
CA ASN A 85 2.19 -1.42 6.40
C ASN A 85 2.07 -1.54 7.92
N THR A 86 1.56 -2.67 8.41
CA THR A 86 1.45 -2.94 9.85
C THR A 86 2.82 -2.95 10.51
N ASN A 87 3.83 -3.55 9.89
CA ASN A 87 5.20 -3.50 10.41
C ASN A 87 5.70 -2.06 10.47
N TYR A 88 5.63 -1.33 9.34
CA TYR A 88 6.11 0.04 9.24
C TYR A 88 5.49 0.97 10.30
N ASN A 89 4.19 0.84 10.57
CA ASN A 89 3.47 1.69 11.52
C ASN A 89 3.72 1.36 13.00
N ASN A 90 4.22 0.17 13.31
CA ASN A 90 4.38 -0.32 14.69
C ASN A 90 5.85 -0.45 15.12
N VAL A 91 6.80 -0.04 14.28
CA VAL A 91 8.22 -0.11 14.61
C VAL A 91 8.58 0.93 15.68
N ASN A 92 9.18 0.42 16.76
CA ASN A 92 9.85 1.20 17.77
C ASN A 92 11.36 0.94 17.72
N VAL A 93 12.15 1.91 18.16
CA VAL A 93 13.61 1.79 18.29
C VAL A 93 14.06 2.14 19.71
N CYS A 94 15.23 1.60 20.10
CA CYS A 94 15.81 1.85 21.42
C CYS A 94 16.65 3.12 21.44
N GLN A 95 16.59 3.84 22.55
CA GLN A 95 17.30 5.10 22.73
C GLN A 95 18.83 4.90 22.66
N PHE A 96 19.54 5.83 22.02
CA PHE A 96 21.01 5.84 22.05
C PHE A 96 21.52 6.00 23.49
N GLN A 97 22.50 5.19 23.89
CA GLN A 97 23.06 5.12 25.25
C GLN A 97 22.08 4.66 26.36
N ASN A 98 20.85 4.26 26.01
CA ASN A 98 19.91 3.64 26.94
C ASN A 98 19.09 2.55 26.23
N GLU A 99 19.69 1.39 26.04
CA GLU A 99 19.09 0.25 25.31
C GLU A 99 17.89 -0.37 26.02
N THR A 100 17.64 -0.02 27.29
CA THR A 100 16.45 -0.50 28.02
C THR A 100 15.18 0.28 27.66
N ASN A 101 15.31 1.45 27.03
CA ASN A 101 14.18 2.28 26.62
C ASN A 101 13.91 2.17 25.11
N CYS A 102 12.95 1.32 24.72
CA CYS A 102 12.59 1.02 23.33
C CYS A 102 11.21 1.52 22.91
N ASN A 103 10.82 2.69 23.43
CA ASN A 103 9.48 3.26 23.20
C ASN A 103 9.47 4.37 22.14
N ILE A 104 10.57 4.60 21.42
CA ILE A 104 10.65 5.66 20.40
C ILE A 104 9.92 5.20 19.14
N LYS A 105 8.80 5.84 18.84
CA LYS A 105 8.05 5.57 17.60
C LYS A 105 8.69 6.31 16.44
N VAL A 106 9.01 5.57 15.38
CA VAL A 106 9.66 6.12 14.17
C VAL A 106 8.63 6.58 13.12
N VAL A 107 7.33 6.53 13.45
CA VAL A 107 6.27 6.92 12.51
C VAL A 107 6.51 8.35 12.02
N VAL A 108 6.75 8.48 10.71
CA VAL A 108 6.98 9.73 9.98
C VAL A 108 5.67 10.52 9.91
N THR A 109 5.20 10.99 11.06
CA THR A 109 4.16 12.00 11.15
C THR A 109 4.77 13.27 11.69
N LEU A 110 4.15 14.40 11.34
CA LEU A 110 4.67 15.76 11.49
C LEU A 110 5.12 16.16 12.91
N ASN A 111 4.87 15.32 13.94
CA ASN A 111 4.86 15.78 15.33
C ASN A 111 5.81 15.10 16.33
N SER A 112 6.53 14.01 16.09
CA SER A 112 7.27 13.39 17.21
C SER A 112 8.56 12.65 16.90
N GLU A 113 9.50 12.82 17.83
CA GLU A 113 10.67 11.99 18.17
C GLU A 113 11.77 11.77 17.12
N TRP A 114 11.48 11.61 15.82
CA TRP A 114 12.50 11.44 14.77
C TRP A 114 13.36 12.70 14.50
N LYS A 115 13.15 13.78 15.27
CA LYS A 115 13.93 15.02 15.18
C LYS A 115 15.42 14.78 15.45
N MET A 116 15.81 13.73 16.18
CA MET A 116 17.23 13.42 16.39
C MET A 116 17.95 13.11 15.08
N MET A 117 17.33 12.36 14.16
CA MET A 117 17.92 12.10 12.84
C MET A 117 18.07 13.37 11.98
N ALA A 118 17.27 14.41 12.24
CA ALA A 118 17.40 15.71 11.56
C ALA A 118 18.41 16.66 12.25
N LYS A 119 18.47 16.63 13.58
CA LYS A 119 19.21 17.62 14.40
C LYS A 119 20.57 17.13 14.87
N SER A 120 20.72 15.84 15.15
CA SER A 120 21.97 15.30 15.64
C SER A 120 23.08 15.47 14.62
N ARG A 121 24.30 15.66 15.13
CA ARG A 121 25.54 15.71 14.37
C ARG A 121 26.55 14.70 14.88
N ASP A 122 26.16 13.86 15.84
CA ASP A 122 26.95 12.74 16.32
C ASP A 122 26.80 11.55 15.33
N PRO A 123 27.88 11.12 14.65
CA PRO A 123 27.81 10.01 13.72
C PRO A 123 27.35 8.70 14.34
N GLU A 124 27.70 8.41 15.60
CA GLU A 124 27.33 7.14 16.24
C GLU A 124 25.86 7.14 16.67
N GLU A 125 25.32 8.28 17.11
CA GLU A 125 23.89 8.42 17.37
C GLU A 125 23.05 8.22 16.09
N LEU A 126 23.45 8.86 14.99
CA LEU A 126 22.76 8.74 13.70
C LEU A 126 22.81 7.30 13.17
N LYS A 127 23.99 6.66 13.26
CA LYS A 127 24.19 5.27 12.86
C LYS A 127 23.34 4.31 13.69
N HIS A 128 23.27 4.50 15.00
CA HIS A 128 22.45 3.68 15.91
C HIS A 128 20.99 3.64 15.47
N TYR A 129 20.37 4.80 15.27
CA TYR A 129 18.96 4.87 14.86
C TYR A 129 18.74 4.39 13.43
N TRP A 130 19.67 4.69 12.50
CA TRP A 130 19.58 4.19 11.13
C TRP A 130 19.59 2.67 11.08
N VAL A 131 20.54 2.03 11.77
CA VAL A 131 20.66 0.56 11.82
C VAL A 131 19.43 -0.05 12.48
N GLN A 132 19.01 0.45 13.64
CA GLN A 132 17.84 -0.10 14.32
C GLN A 132 16.56 0.03 13.50
N TRP A 133 16.36 1.15 12.81
CA TRP A 133 15.20 1.31 11.93
C TRP A 133 15.23 0.30 10.77
N HIS A 134 16.35 0.12 10.09
CA HIS A 134 16.43 -0.88 9.01
C HIS A 134 16.26 -2.30 9.54
N ASP A 135 16.74 -2.56 10.75
CA ASP A 135 16.64 -3.87 11.40
C ASP A 135 15.21 -4.21 11.83
N ALA A 136 14.44 -3.23 12.30
CA ALA A 136 13.05 -3.42 12.74
C ALA A 136 12.03 -3.22 11.60
N ALA A 137 12.19 -2.19 10.77
CA ALA A 137 11.24 -1.86 9.71
C ALA A 137 11.52 -2.61 8.41
N GLY A 138 12.80 -2.83 8.08
CA GLY A 138 13.23 -3.35 6.77
C GLY A 138 13.44 -4.87 6.74
N LYS A 139 14.30 -5.40 7.61
CA LYS A 139 14.64 -6.85 7.60
C LYS A 139 13.41 -7.76 7.71
N PRO A 140 12.41 -7.51 8.59
CA PRO A 140 11.28 -8.42 8.77
C PRO A 140 10.37 -8.52 7.53
N VAL A 141 10.27 -7.44 6.75
CA VAL A 141 9.38 -7.38 5.58
C VAL A 141 10.03 -7.83 4.28
N ARG A 142 11.30 -8.25 4.30
CA ARG A 142 12.04 -8.62 3.07
C ARG A 142 11.30 -9.64 2.21
N LYS A 143 10.86 -10.75 2.81
CA LYS A 143 10.15 -11.82 2.10
C LYS A 143 8.79 -11.37 1.57
N ASP A 144 8.09 -10.55 2.36
CA ASP A 144 6.83 -9.95 1.95
C ASP A 144 7.04 -9.00 0.77
N PHE A 145 8.12 -8.21 0.76
CA PHE A 145 8.44 -7.33 -0.36
C PHE A 145 8.81 -8.11 -1.64
N GLU A 146 9.56 -9.21 -1.54
CA GLU A 146 9.84 -10.10 -2.67
C GLU A 146 8.55 -10.67 -3.26
N LYS A 147 7.61 -11.09 -2.40
CA LYS A 147 6.29 -11.57 -2.83
C LYS A 147 5.44 -10.46 -3.46
N TYR A 148 5.46 -9.26 -2.87
CA TYR A 148 4.80 -8.07 -3.41
C TYR A 148 5.27 -7.79 -4.84
N VAL A 149 6.59 -7.73 -5.07
CA VAL A 149 7.16 -7.47 -6.40
C VAL A 149 6.73 -8.53 -7.40
N THR A 150 6.77 -9.80 -7.01
CA THR A 150 6.35 -10.92 -7.87
C THR A 150 4.89 -10.79 -8.31
N LEU A 151 3.98 -10.53 -7.38
CA LEU A 151 2.55 -10.38 -7.66
C LEU A 151 2.26 -9.12 -8.49
N ARG A 152 2.98 -8.02 -8.22
CA ARG A 152 2.85 -6.77 -8.98
C ARG A 152 3.36 -6.91 -10.41
N GLN A 153 4.42 -7.67 -10.62
CA GLN A 153 4.94 -7.98 -11.94
C GLN A 153 3.94 -8.81 -12.76
N GLU A 154 3.36 -9.85 -12.15
CA GLU A 154 2.31 -10.65 -12.79
C GLU A 154 1.09 -9.78 -13.16
N ALA A 155 0.63 -8.94 -12.24
CA ALA A 155 -0.43 -7.98 -12.52
C ALA A 155 -0.08 -7.07 -13.72
N ALA A 156 1.15 -6.54 -13.78
CA ALA A 156 1.59 -5.70 -14.89
C ALA A 156 1.55 -6.44 -16.24
N GLN A 157 1.98 -7.71 -16.27
CA GLN A 157 1.92 -8.55 -17.48
C GLN A 157 0.49 -8.76 -17.95
N LEU A 158 -0.44 -9.02 -17.04
CA LEU A 158 -1.88 -9.17 -17.36
C LEU A 158 -2.52 -7.89 -17.92
N ASN A 159 -1.90 -6.72 -17.68
CA ASN A 159 -2.34 -5.43 -18.19
C ASN A 159 -1.53 -4.94 -19.40
N SER A 160 -0.67 -5.76 -20.01
CA SER A 160 0.30 -5.30 -21.04
C SER A 160 -0.27 -5.16 -22.46
N GLU A 161 -1.56 -5.46 -22.69
CA GLU A 161 -2.25 -5.33 -23.99
C GLU A 161 -3.44 -4.36 -23.94
#